data_AF-A0A4Z1NYE4-F1
#
_entry.id   AF-A0A4Z1NYE4-F1
#
_cell.length_a   1.000
_cell.length_b   1.000
_cell.length_c   1.000
_cell.angle_alpha   90.00
_cell.angle_beta   90.00
_cell.angle_gamma   90.00
#
_symmetry.space_group_name_H-M   'P 1'
#
loop_
_entity.id
_entity.type
_entity.pdbx_description
1 polymer ?
#
loop_
_entity_poly.entity_id
_entity_poly.type
_entity_poly.pdbx_seq_one_letter_code
_entity_poly.pdbx_strand_id
1 'polypeptide(L)'
;MASKSPAPSSAAPKSSLPMCKTNTTFLSLPSELRQKILYLSYDVHLRPQCGLFLFARSEEIRRATAEEKTRSRLWALVLQESLEELKADLEYVLSLWDNKIEEMRDQYLKDKQWALAFAPGFYETKNKI
;
A
#
# COMPACT_ATOMS: atom_id res chain seq x y z
N MET A 1 38.93 -64.14 -32.08
CA MET A 1 37.78 -63.37 -31.54
C MET A 1 38.28 -62.00 -31.09
N ALA A 2 37.62 -60.93 -31.59
CA ALA A 2 37.56 -59.51 -31.19
C ALA A 2 38.82 -58.84 -30.54
N SER A 3 39.50 -57.86 -31.15
CA SER A 3 39.12 -56.48 -31.51
C SER A 3 39.25 -55.42 -30.40
N LYS A 4 39.99 -54.35 -30.74
CA LYS A 4 39.89 -52.92 -30.33
C LYS A 4 40.69 -52.35 -29.13
N SER A 5 41.73 -51.58 -29.47
CA SER A 5 42.15 -50.29 -28.87
C SER A 5 41.04 -49.21 -29.01
N PRO A 6 41.27 -47.91 -28.69
CA PRO A 6 41.68 -47.22 -27.44
C PRO A 6 40.65 -46.10 -27.02
N ALA A 7 40.86 -45.45 -25.85
CA ALA A 7 40.49 -44.08 -25.36
C ALA A 7 39.18 -43.36 -25.84
N PRO A 8 38.43 -42.57 -25.01
CA PRO A 8 38.94 -41.23 -24.62
C PRO A 8 38.36 -40.57 -23.33
N SER A 9 39.14 -39.58 -22.85
CA SER A 9 38.70 -38.25 -22.41
C SER A 9 37.52 -38.15 -21.43
N SER A 10 37.86 -38.03 -20.14
CA SER A 10 37.00 -37.41 -19.12
C SER A 10 36.67 -35.99 -19.57
N ALA A 11 35.44 -35.81 -20.06
CA ALA A 11 34.89 -34.53 -20.45
C ALA A 11 34.83 -33.59 -19.24
N ALA A 12 35.48 -32.43 -19.38
CA ALA A 12 35.32 -31.30 -18.48
C ALA A 12 33.82 -30.94 -18.33
N PRO A 13 33.36 -30.57 -17.12
CA PRO A 13 31.98 -30.16 -16.92
C PRO A 13 31.71 -28.89 -17.72
N LYS A 14 30.65 -28.97 -18.54
CA LYS A 14 30.09 -27.89 -19.34
C LYS A 14 29.94 -26.65 -18.46
N SER A 15 30.77 -25.64 -18.73
CA SER A 15 30.57 -24.29 -18.22
C SER A 15 29.20 -23.81 -18.70
N SER A 16 28.25 -23.67 -17.77
CA SER A 16 26.98 -23.00 -17.99
C SER A 16 27.24 -21.54 -18.38
N LEU A 17 27.17 -21.25 -19.67
CA LEU A 17 27.14 -19.89 -20.21
C LEU A 17 25.76 -19.23 -19.92
N PRO A 18 25.67 -17.90 -20.02
CA PRO A 18 25.26 -17.02 -18.93
C PRO A 18 23.73 -16.92 -18.83
N MET A 19 23.22 -16.81 -17.60
CA MET A 19 21.87 -16.28 -17.39
C MET A 19 21.81 -14.89 -18.03
N CYS A 20 21.04 -14.78 -19.11
CA CYS A 20 20.68 -13.51 -19.71
C CYS A 20 20.05 -12.67 -18.59
N LYS A 21 20.78 -11.66 -18.10
CA LYS A 21 20.31 -10.73 -17.08
C LYS A 21 19.30 -9.81 -17.77
N THR A 22 18.10 -10.32 -18.04
CA THR A 22 17.00 -9.47 -18.45
C THR A 22 16.71 -8.52 -17.30
N ASN A 23 16.63 -7.22 -17.61
CA ASN A 23 16.31 -6.21 -16.60
C ASN A 23 14.94 -6.55 -16.00
N THR A 24 14.89 -6.71 -14.67
CA THR A 24 13.65 -6.92 -13.95
C THR A 24 12.80 -5.65 -14.04
N THR A 25 11.64 -5.73 -14.67
CA THR A 25 10.64 -4.66 -14.70
C THR A 25 9.59 -4.88 -13.61
N PHE A 26 8.82 -3.86 -13.27
CA PHE A 26 7.77 -3.97 -12.25
C PHE A 26 6.79 -5.13 -12.51
N LEU A 27 6.33 -5.29 -13.76
CA LEU A 27 5.39 -6.36 -14.14
C LEU A 27 6.01 -7.76 -14.14
N SER A 28 7.34 -7.87 -14.23
CA SER A 28 8.05 -9.15 -14.11
C SER A 28 8.17 -9.65 -12.66
N LEU A 29 7.85 -8.80 -11.68
CA LEU A 29 7.88 -9.18 -10.27
C LEU A 29 6.68 -10.07 -9.93
N PRO A 30 6.81 -10.99 -8.94
CA PRO A 30 5.68 -11.67 -8.31
C PRO A 30 4.60 -10.70 -7.82
N SER A 31 3.35 -11.14 -7.86
CA SER A 31 2.17 -10.34 -7.47
C SER A 31 2.31 -9.76 -6.07
N GLU A 32 2.82 -10.54 -5.12
CA GLU A 32 3.01 -10.11 -3.73
C GLU A 32 3.98 -8.91 -3.62
N LEU A 33 5.00 -8.86 -4.47
CA LEU A 33 5.94 -7.73 -4.50
C LEU A 33 5.32 -6.52 -5.18
N ARG A 34 4.56 -6.71 -6.26
CA ARG A 34 3.85 -5.61 -6.93
C ARG A 34 2.86 -4.94 -5.99
N GLN A 35 2.04 -5.74 -5.30
CA GLN A 35 1.08 -5.26 -4.31
C GLN A 35 1.75 -4.49 -3.18
N LYS A 36 2.88 -5.00 -2.64
CA LYS A 36 3.65 -4.28 -1.60
C LYS A 36 4.19 -2.94 -2.10
N ILE A 37 4.78 -2.91 -3.29
CA ILE A 37 5.30 -1.68 -3.88
C ILE A 37 4.15 -0.67 -4.08
N LEU A 38 3.02 -1.10 -4.63
CA LEU A 38 1.85 -0.25 -4.82
C LEU A 38 1.36 0.31 -3.48
N TYR A 39 1.15 -0.59 -2.49
CA TYR A 39 0.70 -0.23 -1.16
C TYR A 39 1.61 0.80 -0.48
N LEU A 40 2.92 0.64 -0.59
CA LEU A 40 3.91 1.56 -0.01
C LEU A 40 4.12 2.85 -0.83
N SER A 41 3.78 2.85 -2.12
CA SER A 41 3.96 4.00 -3.00
C SER A 41 2.89 5.08 -2.82
N TYR A 42 1.71 4.69 -2.31
CA TYR A 42 0.60 5.59 -2.10
C TYR A 42 0.46 5.91 -0.62
N ASP A 43 0.53 7.20 -0.31
CA ASP A 43 0.35 7.66 1.06
C ASP A 43 -1.13 7.89 1.35
N VAL A 44 -1.64 7.21 2.38
CA VAL A 44 -3.01 7.37 2.89
C VAL A 44 -3.00 8.48 3.92
N HIS A 45 -3.66 9.57 3.57
CA HIS A 45 -3.70 10.78 4.36
C HIS A 45 -5.12 11.08 4.80
N LEU A 46 -5.47 10.67 6.02
CA LEU A 46 -6.45 11.43 6.79
C LEU A 46 -5.74 12.67 7.30
N ARG A 47 -5.55 13.63 6.39
CA ARG A 47 -4.71 14.81 6.59
C ARG A 47 -5.29 15.65 7.76
N PRO A 48 -4.56 15.83 8.86
CA PRO A 48 -4.93 16.82 9.86
C PRO A 48 -4.54 18.19 9.29
N GLN A 49 -5.51 19.02 8.93
CA GLN A 49 -5.24 20.45 8.81
C GLN A 49 -5.06 21.01 10.22
N CYS A 50 -3.81 20.94 10.71
CA CYS A 50 -3.32 21.53 11.96
C CYS A 50 -3.94 20.98 13.25
N GLY A 51 -3.28 21.27 14.39
CA GLY A 51 -3.56 20.78 15.75
C GLY A 51 -4.95 21.09 16.35
N LEU A 52 -5.92 21.42 15.50
CA LEU A 52 -7.32 21.64 15.84
C LEU A 52 -8.19 20.38 15.65
N PHE A 53 -7.63 19.24 15.21
CA PHE A 53 -8.43 18.04 14.88
C PHE A 53 -9.07 17.33 16.09
N LEU A 54 -8.54 17.51 17.31
CA LEU A 54 -9.27 17.12 18.53
C LEU A 54 -10.59 17.89 18.69
N PHE A 55 -10.68 19.07 18.08
CA PHE A 55 -11.88 19.91 18.05
C PHE A 55 -12.73 19.68 16.78
N ALA A 56 -12.25 18.90 15.81
CA ALA A 56 -12.99 18.63 14.59
C ALA A 56 -14.30 17.92 14.92
N ARG A 57 -15.40 18.35 14.29
CA ARG A 57 -16.70 17.70 14.48
C ARG A 57 -16.64 16.29 13.89
N SER A 58 -17.41 15.35 14.45
CA SER A 58 -17.44 13.97 13.94
C SER A 58 -17.82 13.91 12.45
N GLU A 59 -18.60 14.89 11.97
CA GLU A 59 -18.94 15.03 10.57
C GLU A 59 -17.75 15.43 9.68
N GLU A 60 -16.82 16.24 10.19
CA GLU A 60 -15.60 16.61 9.47
C GLU A 60 -14.67 15.40 9.33
N ILE A 61 -14.58 14.55 10.37
CA ILE A 61 -13.83 13.29 10.32
C ILE A 61 -14.44 12.33 9.30
N ARG A 62 -15.78 12.19 9.27
CA ARG A 62 -16.49 11.39 8.27
C ARG A 62 -16.24 11.90 6.86
N ARG A 63 -16.30 13.22 6.66
CA ARG A 63 -16.04 13.85 5.35
C ARG A 63 -14.61 13.60 4.89
N ALA A 64 -13.61 13.82 5.75
CA ALA A 64 -12.21 13.55 5.42
C ALA A 64 -11.98 12.07 5.05
N THR A 65 -12.63 11.16 5.76
CA THR A 65 -12.61 9.71 5.45
C THR A 65 -13.17 9.44 4.04
N ALA A 66 -14.32 10.02 3.70
CA ALA A 66 -14.95 9.84 2.39
C ALA A 66 -14.11 10.44 1.25
N GLU A 67 -13.52 11.63 1.46
CA GLU A 67 -12.63 12.28 0.50
C GLU A 67 -11.39 11.42 0.23
N GLU A 68 -10.81 10.84 1.28
CA GLU A 68 -9.63 10.00 1.17
C GLU A 68 -9.88 8.66 0.47
N LYS A 69 -11.02 8.01 0.75
CA LYS A 69 -11.45 6.82 -0.01
C LYS A 69 -11.67 7.14 -1.48
N THR A 70 -12.29 8.29 -1.76
CA THR A 70 -12.52 8.75 -3.14
C THR A 70 -11.19 8.96 -3.86
N ARG A 71 -10.22 9.61 -3.20
CA ARG A 71 -8.87 9.83 -3.75
C ARG A 71 -8.15 8.52 -4.06
N SER A 72 -8.25 7.53 -3.17
CA SER A 72 -7.64 6.20 -3.34
C SER A 72 -8.24 5.45 -4.53
N ARG A 73 -9.57 5.51 -4.68
CA ARG A 73 -10.29 4.92 -5.82
C ARG A 73 -9.93 5.57 -7.15
N LEU A 74 -9.85 6.90 -7.20
CA LEU A 74 -9.46 7.62 -8.41
C LEU A 74 -8.02 7.26 -8.82
N TRP A 75 -7.10 7.13 -7.87
CA TRP A 75 -5.74 6.69 -8.15
C TRP A 75 -5.71 5.27 -8.73
N ALA A 76 -6.46 4.34 -8.12
CA ALA A 76 -6.55 2.96 -8.61
C ALA A 76 -7.14 2.90 -10.03
N LEU A 77 -8.19 3.68 -10.32
CA LEU A 77 -8.78 3.78 -11.65
C LEU A 77 -7.77 4.27 -12.69
N VAL A 78 -7.03 5.35 -12.40
CA VAL A 78 -6.02 5.89 -13.33
C VAL A 78 -4.95 4.85 -13.66
N LEU A 79 -4.49 4.10 -12.66
CA LEU A 79 -3.50 3.05 -12.90
C LEU A 79 -4.07 1.86 -13.66
N GLN A 80 -5.30 1.46 -13.36
CA GLN A 80 -5.96 0.34 -14.04
C GLN A 80 -6.20 0.64 -15.52
N GLU A 81 -6.63 1.86 -15.86
CA GLU A 81 -6.79 2.30 -17.26
C GLU A 81 -5.45 2.41 -17.99
N SER A 82 -4.36 2.64 -17.26
CA SER A 82 -3.02 2.71 -17.84
C SER A 82 -2.39 1.33 -18.05
N LEU A 83 -2.75 0.35 -17.20
CA LEU A 83 -2.14 -0.98 -17.12
C LEU A 83 -3.18 -2.02 -16.66
N GLU A 84 -3.83 -2.70 -17.61
CA GLU A 84 -4.89 -3.67 -17.33
C GLU A 84 -4.39 -4.86 -16.49
N GLU A 85 -3.13 -5.25 -16.67
CA GLU A 85 -2.49 -6.37 -15.96
C GLU A 85 -2.39 -6.15 -14.44
N LEU A 86 -2.55 -4.91 -13.97
CA LEU A 86 -2.51 -4.58 -12.54
C LEU A 86 -3.86 -4.69 -11.83
N LYS A 87 -4.96 -4.94 -12.56
CA LYS A 87 -6.31 -4.90 -12.00
C LYS A 87 -6.47 -5.70 -10.70
N ALA A 88 -6.04 -6.96 -10.68
CA ALA A 88 -6.17 -7.81 -9.49
C ALA A 88 -5.30 -7.32 -8.32
N ASP A 89 -4.09 -6.82 -8.61
CA ASP A 89 -3.20 -6.27 -7.58
C ASP A 89 -3.76 -4.98 -7.00
N LEU A 90 -4.36 -4.12 -7.83
CA LEU A 90 -5.00 -2.87 -7.42
C LEU A 90 -6.28 -3.11 -6.62
N GLU A 91 -7.12 -4.07 -7.01
CA GLU A 91 -8.31 -4.46 -6.23
C GLU A 91 -7.93 -4.90 -4.82
N TYR A 92 -6.87 -5.72 -4.70
CA TYR A 92 -6.34 -6.13 -3.40
C TYR A 92 -5.82 -4.94 -2.59
N VAL A 93 -4.94 -4.11 -3.18
CA VAL A 93 -4.32 -2.97 -2.49
C VAL A 93 -5.37 -1.93 -2.08
N LEU A 94 -6.39 -1.69 -2.92
CA LEU A 94 -7.49 -0.77 -2.61
C LEU A 94 -8.27 -1.24 -1.39
N SER A 95 -8.50 -2.55 -1.24
CA SER A 95 -9.14 -3.09 -0.04
C SER A 95 -8.31 -2.85 1.23
N LEU A 96 -6.98 -2.97 1.13
CA LEU A 96 -6.07 -2.68 2.24
C LEU A 96 -6.08 -1.20 2.62
N TRP A 97 -6.12 -0.29 1.65
CA TRP A 97 -6.25 1.13 1.91
C TRP A 97 -7.59 1.51 2.51
N ASP A 98 -8.71 0.98 1.98
CA ASP A 98 -10.04 1.23 2.54
C ASP A 98 -10.08 0.80 4.02
N ASN A 99 -9.52 -0.37 4.36
CA ASN A 99 -9.40 -0.82 5.75
C ASN A 99 -8.51 0.12 6.58
N LYS A 100 -7.35 0.52 6.04
CA LYS A 100 -6.41 1.40 6.76
C LYS A 100 -7.02 2.76 7.06
N ILE A 101 -7.78 3.32 6.12
CA ILE A 101 -8.51 4.57 6.28
C ILE A 101 -9.52 4.44 7.43
N GLU A 102 -10.26 3.34 7.51
CA GLU A 102 -11.23 3.14 8.59
C GLU A 102 -10.57 2.92 9.95
N GLU A 103 -9.48 2.15 10.02
CA GLU A 103 -8.69 2.00 11.25
C GLU A 103 -8.20 3.35 11.78
N MET A 104 -7.67 4.19 10.89
CA MET A 104 -7.22 5.53 11.26
C MET A 104 -8.38 6.40 11.74
N ARG A 105 -9.53 6.39 11.05
CA ARG A 105 -10.75 7.09 11.49
C ARG A 105 -11.15 6.67 12.90
N ASP A 106 -11.20 5.38 13.16
CA ASP A 106 -11.64 4.84 14.45
C ASP A 106 -10.66 5.18 15.56
N GLN A 107 -9.36 5.12 15.27
CA GLN A 107 -8.32 5.59 16.20
C GLN A 107 -8.51 7.08 16.52
N TYR A 108 -8.78 7.93 15.53
CA TYR A 108 -9.04 9.35 15.78
C TYR A 108 -10.28 9.61 16.63
N LEU A 109 -11.38 8.90 16.36
CA LEU A 109 -12.60 9.04 17.16
C LEU A 109 -12.38 8.59 18.60
N LYS A 110 -11.61 7.52 18.80
CA LYS A 110 -11.21 7.04 20.12
C LYS A 110 -10.33 8.08 20.85
N ASP A 111 -9.32 8.63 20.19
CA ASP A 111 -8.43 9.64 20.78
C ASP A 111 -9.20 10.91 21.17
N LYS A 112 -10.16 11.32 20.34
CA LYS A 112 -11.07 12.44 20.65
C LYS A 112 -11.93 12.15 21.88
N GLN A 113 -12.50 10.96 21.99
CA GLN A 113 -13.28 10.56 23.17
C GLN A 113 -12.43 10.58 24.45
N TRP A 114 -11.20 10.06 24.37
CA TRP A 114 -10.24 10.11 25.48
C TRP A 114 -9.92 11.55 25.88
N ALA A 115 -9.65 12.44 24.93
CA ALA A 115 -9.38 13.85 25.22
C ALA A 115 -10.56 14.51 25.97
N LEU A 116 -11.80 14.31 25.48
CA LEU A 116 -13.00 14.87 26.10
C LEU A 116 -13.26 14.33 27.52
N ALA A 117 -12.97 13.05 27.78
CA ALA A 117 -13.21 12.42 29.07
C ALA A 117 -12.22 12.87 30.17
N PHE A 118 -10.97 13.19 29.82
CA PHE A 118 -9.89 13.40 30.79
C PHE A 118 -9.43 14.86 30.95
N ALA A 119 -9.94 15.80 30.14
CA ALA A 119 -9.66 17.23 30.32
C ALA A 119 -10.91 18.14 30.17
N PRO A 120 -12.03 17.85 30.85
CA PRO A 120 -13.33 18.50 30.62
C PRO A 120 -13.30 20.04 30.72
N GLY A 121 -12.39 20.63 31.50
CA GLY A 121 -12.27 22.09 31.70
C GLY A 121 -11.42 22.85 30.67
N PHE A 122 -10.75 22.17 29.73
CA PHE A 122 -9.93 22.84 28.71
C PHE A 122 -10.78 23.30 27.49
N TYR A 123 -12.03 22.84 27.39
CA TYR A 123 -12.86 22.92 26.17
C TYR A 123 -14.05 23.90 26.26
N GLU A 124 -14.32 24.48 27.44
CA GLU A 124 -15.52 25.28 27.69
C GLU A 124 -15.41 26.77 27.32
N THR A 125 -14.29 27.24 26.75
CA THR A 125 -14.02 28.69 26.62
C THR A 125 -14.57 29.39 25.37
N LYS A 126 -15.36 28.76 24.49
CA LYS A 126 -15.77 29.42 23.22
C LYS A 126 -17.26 29.35 22.82
N ASN A 127 -18.20 29.17 23.75
CA ASN A 127 -19.64 29.27 23.46
C ASN A 127 -20.35 30.41 24.22
N LYS A 128 -19.68 31.54 24.44
CA LYS A 128 -20.32 32.79 24.90
C LYS A 128 -20.01 33.93 23.93
N ILE A 129 -20.78 34.03 22.84
CA ILE A 129 -21.13 35.30 22.16
C ILE A 129 -22.58 35.16 21.71
#